data_AF-A0A958Z350-F1
#
_entry.id   AF-A0A958Z350-F1
#
_cell.length_a   1.000
_cell.length_b   1.000
_cell.length_c   1.000
_cell.angle_alpha   90.00
_cell.angle_beta   90.00
_cell.angle_gamma   90.00
#
_symmetry.space_group_name_H-M   'P 1'
#
loop_
_entity.id
_entity.type
_entity.pdbx_description
1 polymer ?
#
loop_
_entity_poly.entity_id
_entity_poly.type
_entity_poly.pdbx_seq_one_letter_code
_entity_poly.pdbx_strand_id
1 'polypeptide(L)' 'DLEKTFEDNSITDPKARAKIFGQYDHVRVYGMDYFTKLESIGFKVEAVDYTKTFSSEEIEKYRLPKGELIPVCKKLVF' A
#
# COMPACT_ATOMS: atom_id res chain seq x y z
N ASP A 1 2.72 10.45 2.44
CA ASP A 1 3.31 9.10 2.31
C ASP A 1 4.80 9.15 2.02
N LEU A 2 5.51 8.04 2.25
CA LEU A 2 6.90 7.90 1.84
C LEU A 2 6.99 7.85 0.31
N GLU A 3 8.03 8.42 -0.29
CA GLU A 3 8.25 8.31 -1.73
C GLU A 3 8.67 6.88 -2.11
N LYS A 4 9.56 6.27 -1.32
CA LYS A 4 10.11 4.93 -1.54
C LYS A 4 9.82 3.99 -0.39
N THR A 5 9.69 2.72 -0.72
CA THR A 5 9.49 1.63 0.24
C THR A 5 10.73 1.50 1.09
N PHE A 6 10.54 1.58 2.40
CA PHE A 6 11.57 1.27 3.39
C PHE A 6 11.39 -0.18 3.85
N GLU A 7 12.41 -1.01 3.66
CA GLU A 7 12.40 -2.44 4.01
C GLU A 7 13.76 -2.82 4.58
N ASP A 8 13.78 -3.54 5.71
CA ASP A 8 15.02 -4.02 6.33
C ASP A 8 14.76 -5.37 7.04
N ASN A 9 15.24 -6.45 6.41
CA ASN A 9 15.10 -7.80 6.92
C ASN A 9 16.13 -8.15 8.03
N SER A 10 17.11 -7.28 8.30
CA SER A 10 18.09 -7.48 9.38
C SER A 10 17.51 -7.17 10.76
N ILE A 11 16.42 -6.38 10.82
CA ILE A 11 15.71 -6.07 12.06
C ILE A 11 14.81 -7.25 12.43
N THR A 12 15.25 -8.06 13.39
CA THR A 12 14.55 -9.28 13.83
C THR A 12 13.85 -9.13 15.18
N ASP A 13 14.27 -8.16 16.01
CA ASP A 13 13.64 -7.91 17.30
C ASP A 13 12.21 -7.33 17.14
N PRO A 14 11.18 -7.96 17.71
CA PRO A 14 9.79 -7.52 17.56
C PRO A 14 9.52 -6.10 18.09
N LYS A 15 10.23 -5.65 19.14
CA LYS A 15 10.06 -4.29 19.67
C LYS A 15 10.69 -3.26 18.72
N ALA A 16 11.85 -3.56 18.16
CA ALA A 16 12.48 -2.76 17.13
C ALA A 16 11.59 -2.67 15.88
N ARG A 17 10.98 -3.78 15.44
CA ARG A 17 10.01 -3.78 14.33
C ARG A 17 8.79 -2.91 14.62
N ALA A 18 8.18 -3.04 15.80
CA ALA A 18 7.05 -2.20 16.18
C ALA A 18 7.42 -0.70 16.19
N LYS A 19 8.63 -0.36 16.65
CA LYS A 19 9.12 1.03 16.67
C LYS A 19 9.36 1.59 15.26
N ILE A 20 9.87 0.78 14.35
CA ILE A 20 10.34 1.23 13.03
C ILE A 20 9.26 1.08 11.95
N PHE A 21 8.55 -0.03 11.94
CA PHE A 21 7.53 -0.38 10.94
C PHE A 21 6.09 -0.27 11.47
N GLY A 22 5.91 0.15 12.73
CA GLY A 22 4.61 0.35 13.37
C GLY A 22 3.96 -0.89 13.96
N GLN A 23 4.44 -2.10 13.62
CA GLN A 23 3.93 -3.37 14.14
C GLN A 23 5.05 -4.40 14.31
N TYR A 24 4.88 -5.33 15.25
CA TYR A 24 5.95 -6.25 15.68
C TYR A 24 6.35 -7.29 14.62
N ASP A 25 5.47 -7.58 13.67
CA ASP A 25 5.63 -8.54 12.57
C ASP A 25 5.89 -7.86 11.22
N HIS A 26 5.79 -6.53 11.14
CA HIS A 26 6.12 -5.79 9.93
C HIS A 26 7.63 -5.75 9.68
N VAL A 27 8.02 -5.79 8.41
CA VAL A 27 9.43 -5.71 7.93
C VAL A 27 9.65 -4.59 6.92
N ARG A 28 8.58 -3.86 6.58
CA ARG A 28 8.60 -2.79 5.58
C ARG A 28 7.49 -1.78 5.82
N VAL A 29 7.71 -0.56 5.33
CA VAL A 29 6.67 0.46 5.10
C VAL A 29 6.70 0.79 3.62
N TYR A 30 5.59 0.56 2.92
CA TYR A 30 5.50 0.85 1.48
C TYR A 30 5.45 2.36 1.23
N GLY A 31 6.17 2.79 0.19
CA GLY A 31 6.09 4.15 -0.35
C GLY A 31 5.26 4.18 -1.62
N MET A 32 5.23 5.35 -2.27
CA MET A 32 4.55 5.56 -3.55
C MET A 32 5.16 4.76 -4.71
N ASP A 33 6.41 4.30 -4.56
CA ASP A 33 7.03 3.33 -5.46
C ASP A 33 6.33 1.95 -5.48
N TYR A 34 5.38 1.71 -4.57
CA TYR A 34 4.64 0.45 -4.49
C TYR A 34 3.89 0.10 -5.79
N PHE A 35 3.29 1.09 -6.45
CA PHE A 35 2.58 0.86 -7.73
C PHE A 35 3.55 0.36 -8.81
N THR A 36 4.69 1.04 -8.97
CA THR A 36 5.74 0.64 -9.92
C THR A 36 6.33 -0.72 -9.57
N LYS A 37 6.47 -1.04 -8.28
CA LYS A 37 6.90 -2.37 -7.84
C LYS A 37 5.93 -3.46 -8.29
N LEU A 38 4.63 -3.24 -8.16
CA LEU A 38 3.61 -4.17 -8.62
C LEU A 38 3.63 -4.33 -10.16
N GLU A 39 3.81 -3.23 -10.90
CA GLU A 39 3.97 -3.27 -12.36
C GLU A 39 5.19 -4.11 -12.78
N SER A 40 6.32 -3.95 -12.08
CA SER A 40 7.57 -4.66 -12.38
C SER A 40 7.46 -6.19 -12.25
N ILE A 41 6.49 -6.67 -11.47
CA ILE A 41 6.23 -8.10 -11.23
C ILE A 41 5.26 -8.69 -12.27
N GLY A 42 4.72 -7.86 -13.18
CA GLY A 42 3.89 -8.30 -14.31
C GLY A 42 2.39 -8.01 -14.18
N PHE A 43 1.99 -7.13 -13.26
CA PHE A 43 0.63 -6.62 -13.21
C PHE A 43 0.47 -5.37 -14.07
N LYS A 44 -0.72 -5.21 -14.66
CA LYS A 44 -1.20 -3.87 -15.03
C LYS A 44 -1.83 -3.26 -13.77
N VAL A 45 -1.29 -2.12 -13.33
CA VAL A 45 -1.71 -1.48 -12.08
C VAL A 45 -2.40 -0.17 -12.39
N GLU A 46 -3.47 0.11 -11.65
CA GLU A 46 -4.17 1.39 -11.67
C GLU A 46 -4.25 1.93 -10.24
N ALA A 47 -3.76 3.14 -10.02
CA ALA A 47 -3.89 3.83 -8.74
C ALA A 47 -5.25 4.54 -8.69
N VAL A 48 -6.20 3.97 -7.98
CA VAL A 48 -7.59 4.45 -7.96
C VAL A 48 -7.89 5.15 -6.64
N ASP A 49 -8.34 6.40 -6.73
CA ASP A 49 -8.88 7.16 -5.62
C ASP A 49 -10.42 7.04 -5.61
N TYR A 50 -10.92 5.96 -4.99
CA TYR A 50 -12.37 5.71 -4.93
C TYR A 50 -13.13 6.79 -4.14
N THR A 51 -12.44 7.55 -3.28
CA THR A 51 -13.08 8.62 -2.50
C THR A 51 -13.52 9.81 -3.37
N LYS A 52 -13.06 9.89 -4.62
CA LYS A 52 -13.54 10.87 -5.61
C LYS A 52 -14.81 10.45 -6.34
N THR A 53 -15.16 9.17 -6.32
CA THR A 53 -16.26 8.61 -7.09
C THR A 53 -17.39 8.04 -6.24
N PHE A 54 -17.09 7.55 -5.04
CA PHE A 54 -18.06 6.93 -4.14
C PHE A 54 -18.86 7.98 -3.38
N SER A 55 -20.06 7.59 -2.94
CA SER A 55 -20.89 8.40 -2.06
C SER A 55 -20.31 8.46 -0.64
N SER A 56 -20.75 9.43 0.16
CA SER A 56 -20.36 9.53 1.57
C SER A 56 -20.73 8.29 2.37
N GLU A 57 -21.88 7.67 2.08
CA GLU A 57 -22.31 6.43 2.72
C GLU A 57 -21.40 5.24 2.36
N GLU A 58 -20.95 5.16 1.10
CA GLU A 58 -20.02 4.12 0.66
C GLU A 58 -18.63 4.29 1.29
N ILE A 59 -18.12 5.53 1.34
CA ILE A 59 -16.84 5.85 1.99
C ILE A 59 -16.87 5.44 3.46
N GLU A 60 -17.95 5.76 4.18
CA GLU A 60 -18.12 5.38 5.59
C GLU A 60 -18.25 3.85 5.75
N LYS A 61 -19.02 3.20 4.87
CA LYS A 61 -19.22 1.74 4.89
C LYS A 61 -17.92 0.98 4.69
N TYR A 62 -17.08 1.41 3.73
CA TYR A 62 -15.83 0.74 3.39
C TYR A 62 -14.62 1.29 4.16
N ARG A 63 -14.81 2.31 5.00
CA ARG A 63 -13.77 2.94 5.82
C ARG A 63 -12.58 3.46 5.01
N LEU A 64 -12.87 4.09 3.86
CA LEU A 64 -11.84 4.62 2.98
C LEU A 64 -11.31 5.97 3.50
N PRO A 65 -10.02 6.09 3.85
CA PRO A 65 -9.39 7.38 4.12
C PRO A 65 -9.47 8.29 2.89
N LYS A 66 -9.79 9.56 3.11
CA LYS A 66 -9.93 10.55 2.02
C LYS A 66 -8.63 10.67 1.22
N GLY A 67 -8.74 10.49 -0.10
CA GLY A 67 -7.61 10.58 -1.03
C GLY A 67 -6.68 9.36 -1.04
N GLU A 68 -7.03 8.27 -0.36
CA GLU A 68 -6.27 7.03 -0.42
C GLU A 68 -6.24 6.48 -1.86
N LEU A 69 -5.03 6.16 -2.33
CA LEU A 69 -4.82 5.50 -3.62
C LEU A 69 -4.75 3.99 -3.43
N ILE A 70 -5.75 3.29 -3.95
CA ILE A 70 -5.83 1.83 -3.87
C ILE A 70 -5.31 1.23 -5.18
N PRO A 71 -4.35 0.28 -5.13
CA PRO A 71 -3.83 -0.39 -6.32
C PRO A 71 -4.82 -1.44 -6.83
N VAL A 72 -5.41 -1.20 -7.99
CA VAL A 72 -6.20 -2.20 -8.72
C VAL A 72 -5.28 -2.93 -9.70
N CYS A 73 -4.99 -4.19 -9.41
CA CYS A 73 -4.06 -5.01 -10.19
C CYS A 73 -4.80 -5.98 -11.11
N LYS A 74 -4.41 -6.01 -12.39
CA LYS A 74 -4.89 -6.99 -13.38
C LYS A 74 -3.70 -7.82 -13.85
N LYS A 75 -3.81 -9.14 -13.73
CA LYS A 75 -2.81 -10.07 -14.30
C LYS A 75 -2.88 -10.00 -15.82
N LEU A 76 -1.75 -9.77 -16.46
CA LEU A 76 -1.64 -9.86 -17.91
C LEU A 76 -1.63 -11.34 -18.29
N VAL A 77 -2.57 -11.76 -19.13
CA VAL A 77 -2.59 -13.08 -19.75
C VAL A 77 -2.21 -12.86 -21.20
N PHE A 78 -1.09 -13.44 -21.62
CA PHE A 78 -0.58 -13.43 -22.98
C PHE A 78 -0.80 -14.79 -23.62
#